data_AF-A0A849TDI9-F1
#
_entry.id   AF-A0A849TDI9-F1
#
_cell.length_a   1.000
_cell.length_b   1.000
_cell.length_c   1.000
_cell.angle_alpha   90.00
_cell.angle_beta   90.00
_cell.angle_gamma   90.00
#
_symmetry.space_group_name_H-M   'P 1'
#
loop_
_entity.id
_entity.type
_entity.pdbx_description
1 polymer ?
#
loop_
_entity_poly.entity_id
_entity_poly.type
_entity_poly.pdbx_seq_one_letter_code
_entity_poly.pdbx_strand_id
1 'polypeptide(L)'
;MSKTPKSKSSESAAVSDKKSAGDKKSGAGKLSLGASGAKSGGAKPVGRAFDRKTIHVRGAREHNLKNVDIEIPRDSLIVFTGLSGSGKSSLAFDTIYAEGQRRYVESLSAYARQFLEMMQKPDVDHIDGLSPAISIEQKTTSRNPRSTVGTVTEIYDYLRLLFARVGVPHSPATGLPIESQTITQMVDRVLALPENSRLYLLAPVVRGRKGEFRKELGEWQKKGFQRVKINGTIYDIGDAPKLDKKFKHDIDVVVDRLVVKKDIASRLADSFEQALKLADGLAIAEFADKPLGKDKTEGANKSKNDTHERVIFSERFACPVSGFTIEEIEPRLFSFNAPAGACPTCDGLGTELKFEAELIVPDTSLSLKDGAIWPWAKTGNPSPYYEQTLRAICDHY
;
A
#
# COMPACT_ATOMS: atom_id res chain seq x y z
N MET A 1 -5.94 10.23 -42.73
CA MET A 1 -7.00 9.26 -42.35
C MET A 1 -6.25 8.08 -41.73
N SER A 2 -6.35 7.69 -40.47
CA SER A 2 -7.51 7.54 -39.59
C SER A 2 -7.11 7.54 -38.10
N LYS A 3 -7.68 8.51 -37.38
CA LYS A 3 -8.17 8.53 -35.99
C LYS A 3 -7.56 7.61 -34.92
N THR A 4 -6.84 8.24 -34.01
CA THR A 4 -6.63 7.92 -32.59
C THR A 4 -7.95 7.96 -31.80
N PRO A 5 -8.21 7.08 -30.81
CA PRO A 5 -9.35 7.24 -29.91
C PRO A 5 -9.02 8.14 -28.71
N LYS A 6 -9.94 9.06 -28.41
CA LYS A 6 -9.94 9.99 -27.27
C LYS A 6 -10.19 9.28 -25.94
N SER A 7 -9.39 9.64 -24.94
CA SER A 7 -9.64 9.41 -23.51
C SER A 7 -10.91 10.14 -23.04
N LYS A 8 -11.84 9.43 -22.39
CA LYS A 8 -12.97 10.02 -21.66
C LYS A 8 -12.59 10.21 -20.19
N SER A 9 -12.91 11.40 -19.71
CA SER A 9 -12.77 11.95 -18.37
C SER A 9 -13.88 11.47 -17.43
N SER A 10 -13.50 11.24 -16.17
CA SER A 10 -14.17 11.57 -14.90
C SER A 10 -15.70 11.40 -14.76
N GLU A 11 -16.11 10.57 -13.81
CA GLU A 11 -17.26 10.86 -12.95
C GLU A 11 -17.05 10.20 -11.58
N SER A 12 -16.79 11.04 -10.57
CA SER A 12 -16.66 10.70 -9.15
C SER A 12 -18.03 10.81 -8.49
N ALA A 13 -18.58 9.69 -8.00
CA ALA A 13 -19.83 9.68 -7.24
C ALA A 13 -19.57 10.05 -5.77
N ALA A 14 -20.21 11.15 -5.34
CA ALA A 14 -20.22 11.63 -3.97
C ALA A 14 -21.07 10.71 -3.06
N VAL A 15 -20.50 10.29 -1.94
CA VAL A 15 -21.21 9.62 -0.83
C VAL A 15 -21.79 10.72 0.07
N SER A 16 -23.09 10.66 0.35
CA SER A 16 -23.77 11.56 1.28
C SER A 16 -24.10 10.83 2.59
N ASP A 17 -23.50 11.32 3.68
CA ASP A 17 -23.79 10.94 5.07
C ASP A 17 -25.14 11.52 5.51
N LYS A 18 -26.03 10.66 6.06
CA LYS A 18 -27.17 11.09 6.87
C LYS A 18 -27.08 10.44 8.26
N LYS A 19 -26.72 11.27 9.24
CA LYS A 19 -26.92 11.05 10.67
C LYS A 19 -28.41 11.12 11.01
N SER A 20 -28.93 10.19 11.80
CA SER A 20 -30.13 10.41 12.61
C SER A 20 -29.84 10.13 14.09
N ALA A 21 -29.98 11.18 14.91
CA ALA A 21 -30.39 11.07 16.30
C ALA A 21 -31.89 10.71 16.27
N GLY A 22 -32.45 9.83 17.10
CA GLY A 22 -32.29 9.70 18.54
C GLY A 22 -33.59 10.21 19.16
N ASP A 23 -34.45 9.31 19.66
CA ASP A 23 -35.31 9.67 20.78
C ASP A 23 -35.80 8.44 21.58
N LYS A 24 -35.73 8.58 22.90
CA LYS A 24 -36.17 7.62 23.91
C LYS A 24 -37.64 7.87 24.22
N LYS A 25 -38.42 6.82 24.48
CA LYS A 25 -39.40 6.85 25.59
C LYS A 25 -39.87 5.46 26.03
N SER A 26 -39.60 5.24 27.31
CA SER A 26 -40.26 4.43 28.34
C SER A 26 -41.67 3.86 28.08
N GLY A 27 -41.91 2.68 28.62
CA GLY A 27 -43.26 2.22 28.97
C GLY A 27 -43.31 0.76 29.42
N ALA A 28 -43.11 0.51 30.70
CA ALA A 28 -43.37 -0.78 31.34
C ALA A 28 -44.89 -1.01 31.50
N GLY A 29 -45.36 -2.23 31.26
CA GLY A 29 -46.75 -2.64 31.51
C GLY A 29 -46.87 -4.16 31.52
N LYS A 30 -47.33 -4.69 32.64
CA LYS A 30 -47.28 -6.09 33.10
C LYS A 30 -48.67 -6.73 32.96
N LEU A 31 -48.72 -8.07 32.85
CA LEU A 31 -49.83 -8.99 33.26
C LEU A 31 -51.12 -8.92 32.40
N SER A 32 -51.90 -9.97 32.13
CA SER A 32 -52.00 -11.33 32.68
C SER A 32 -53.06 -12.15 31.92
N LEU A 33 -52.92 -13.48 31.97
CA LEU A 33 -53.94 -14.54 32.11
C LEU A 33 -55.13 -14.67 31.13
N GLY A 34 -55.23 -15.88 30.56
CA GLY A 34 -56.47 -16.46 30.02
C GLY A 34 -56.25 -17.88 29.52
N ALA A 35 -56.53 -18.88 30.35
CA ALA A 35 -56.50 -20.30 30.03
C ALA A 35 -57.90 -20.85 29.67
N SER A 36 -57.91 -22.08 29.14
CA SER A 36 -59.05 -22.97 28.79
C SER A 36 -59.65 -22.76 27.39
N GLY A 37 -59.91 -23.78 26.57
CA GLY A 37 -59.82 -25.23 26.75
C GLY A 37 -60.33 -25.98 25.49
N ALA A 38 -60.42 -27.30 25.63
CA ALA A 38 -61.11 -28.29 24.79
C ALA A 38 -60.41 -28.88 23.55
N LYS A 39 -60.34 -30.22 23.58
CA LYS A 39 -59.89 -31.15 22.53
C LYS A 39 -60.98 -31.34 21.46
N SER A 40 -60.57 -31.51 20.21
CA SER A 40 -61.26 -32.39 19.24
C SER A 40 -60.26 -32.87 18.19
N GLY A 41 -60.22 -34.19 17.96
CA GLY A 41 -59.27 -34.84 17.06
C GLY A 41 -59.60 -34.67 15.57
N GLY A 42 -58.58 -34.88 14.74
CA GLY A 42 -58.71 -34.98 13.28
C GLY A 42 -57.35 -35.06 12.58
N ALA A 43 -57.07 -36.22 11.99
CA ALA A 43 -56.06 -36.54 10.97
C ALA A 43 -54.58 -36.16 11.22
N LYS A 44 -53.71 -37.18 11.35
CA LYS A 44 -52.26 -37.02 11.16
C LYS A 44 -51.98 -36.71 9.68
N PRO A 45 -51.33 -35.58 9.33
CA PRO A 45 -50.77 -35.46 8.01
C PRO A 45 -49.53 -36.36 7.93
N VAL A 46 -49.53 -37.28 6.96
CA VAL A 46 -48.35 -38.05 6.55
C VAL A 46 -47.42 -37.08 5.83
N GLY A 47 -46.67 -36.32 6.60
CA GLY A 47 -45.52 -35.57 6.14
C GLY A 47 -44.35 -35.98 7.01
N ARG A 48 -43.43 -36.80 6.48
CA ARG A 48 -42.10 -36.95 7.09
C ARG A 48 -41.52 -35.54 7.12
N ALA A 49 -41.50 -34.91 8.30
CA ALA A 49 -40.67 -33.75 8.52
C ALA A 49 -39.24 -34.23 8.27
N PHE A 50 -38.67 -33.85 7.13
CA PHE A 50 -37.25 -34.07 6.88
C PHE A 50 -36.52 -33.41 8.04
N ASP A 51 -35.86 -34.24 8.85
CA ASP A 51 -35.07 -33.74 9.96
C ASP A 51 -34.00 -32.84 9.32
N ARG A 52 -34.07 -31.54 9.59
CA ARG A 52 -33.14 -30.53 9.04
C ARG A 52 -31.69 -30.76 9.47
N LYS A 53 -31.45 -31.82 10.24
CA LYS A 53 -30.21 -32.33 10.78
C LYS A 53 -29.51 -33.38 9.91
N THR A 54 -30.05 -33.74 8.74
CA THR A 54 -29.42 -34.75 7.87
C THR A 54 -29.34 -34.26 6.43
N ILE A 55 -28.20 -34.49 5.76
CA ILE A 55 -28.05 -34.35 4.31
C ILE A 55 -28.47 -35.68 3.69
N HIS A 56 -29.41 -35.65 2.76
CA HIS A 56 -29.83 -36.84 2.03
C HIS A 56 -29.32 -36.75 0.60
N VAL A 57 -28.54 -37.73 0.17
CA VAL A 57 -28.08 -37.87 -1.22
C VAL A 57 -28.76 -39.10 -1.81
N ARG A 58 -29.44 -38.94 -2.95
CA ARG A 58 -30.17 -40.01 -3.64
C ARG A 58 -29.66 -40.17 -5.06
N GLY A 59 -29.38 -41.41 -5.44
CA GLY A 59 -29.01 -41.79 -6.79
C GLY A 59 -27.74 -41.14 -7.31
N ALA A 60 -26.69 -41.02 -6.49
CA ALA A 60 -25.41 -40.48 -6.95
C ALA A 60 -24.72 -41.46 -7.92
N ARG A 61 -24.37 -40.98 -9.11
CA ARG A 61 -23.80 -41.75 -10.23
C ARG A 61 -22.54 -41.13 -10.83
N GLU A 62 -22.03 -40.06 -10.24
CA GLU A 62 -20.81 -39.39 -10.71
C GLU A 62 -19.62 -40.36 -10.80
N HIS A 63 -18.93 -40.36 -11.94
CA HIS A 63 -17.82 -41.26 -12.27
C HIS A 63 -18.14 -42.76 -12.12
N ASN A 64 -17.71 -43.38 -11.01
CA ASN A 64 -17.84 -44.82 -10.77
C ASN A 64 -18.83 -45.16 -9.65
N LEU A 65 -19.60 -44.17 -9.18
CA LEU A 65 -20.68 -44.37 -8.22
C LEU A 65 -21.82 -45.16 -8.86
N LYS A 66 -22.33 -46.17 -8.15
CA LYS A 66 -23.34 -47.11 -8.64
C LYS A 66 -24.72 -46.77 -8.07
N ASN A 67 -25.26 -45.61 -8.43
CA ASN A 67 -26.57 -45.14 -7.97
C ASN A 67 -26.71 -45.18 -6.44
N VAL A 68 -25.79 -44.50 -5.76
CA VAL A 68 -25.62 -44.59 -4.31
C VAL A 68 -26.59 -43.65 -3.59
N ASP A 69 -27.28 -44.19 -2.58
CA ASP A 69 -28.08 -43.46 -1.61
C ASP A 69 -27.34 -43.38 -0.27
N ILE A 70 -27.20 -42.19 0.29
CA ILE A 70 -26.56 -42.01 1.61
C ILE A 70 -27.23 -40.90 2.42
N GLU A 71 -27.29 -41.12 3.73
CA GLU A 71 -27.75 -40.14 4.71
C GLU A 71 -26.57 -39.74 5.58
N ILE A 72 -26.31 -38.43 5.66
CA ILE A 72 -25.13 -37.87 6.30
C ILE A 72 -25.58 -36.93 7.42
N PRO A 73 -25.24 -37.19 8.70
CA PRO A 73 -25.65 -36.34 9.80
C PRO A 73 -24.96 -34.98 9.73
N ARG A 74 -25.72 -33.88 9.79
CA ARG A 74 -25.18 -32.52 9.85
C ARG A 74 -24.48 -32.26 11.19
N ASP A 75 -23.70 -31.17 11.22
CA ASP A 75 -23.01 -30.68 12.42
C ASP A 75 -22.07 -31.72 13.06
N SER A 76 -21.57 -32.65 12.24
CA SER A 76 -20.71 -33.76 12.66
C SER A 76 -19.45 -33.81 11.80
N LEU A 77 -18.34 -34.26 12.38
CA LEU A 77 -17.12 -34.55 11.63
C LEU A 77 -17.28 -35.90 10.91
N ILE A 78 -17.57 -35.85 9.62
CA ILE A 78 -17.77 -37.03 8.77
C ILE A 78 -16.47 -37.39 8.06
N VAL A 79 -16.10 -38.67 8.11
CA VAL A 79 -14.90 -39.19 7.45
C VAL A 79 -15.32 -40.22 6.40
N PHE A 80 -15.02 -39.93 5.13
CA PHE A 80 -15.15 -40.90 4.04
C PHE A 80 -13.89 -41.76 3.96
N THR A 81 -14.03 -43.07 4.10
CA THR A 81 -12.92 -44.04 4.08
C THR A 81 -13.17 -45.16 3.06
N GLY A 82 -12.11 -45.86 2.66
CA GLY A 82 -12.16 -46.93 1.66
C GLY A 82 -10.93 -46.94 0.72
N LEU A 83 -10.80 -48.02 -0.06
CA LEU A 83 -9.67 -48.25 -0.98
C LEU A 83 -9.50 -47.12 -2.02
N SER A 84 -8.28 -46.92 -2.52
CA SER A 84 -8.05 -45.96 -3.62
C SER A 84 -8.95 -46.29 -4.82
N GLY A 85 -9.57 -45.28 -5.43
CA GLY A 85 -10.53 -45.46 -6.52
C GLY A 85 -11.94 -45.93 -6.11
N SER A 86 -12.25 -46.09 -4.81
CA SER A 86 -13.57 -46.55 -4.36
C SER A 86 -14.73 -45.54 -4.55
N GLY A 87 -14.51 -44.39 -5.20
CA GLY A 87 -15.53 -43.35 -5.40
C GLY A 87 -15.69 -42.34 -4.27
N LYS A 88 -14.79 -42.30 -3.27
CA LYS A 88 -14.83 -41.32 -2.16
C LYS A 88 -14.81 -39.87 -2.67
N SER A 89 -13.86 -39.57 -3.55
CA SER A 89 -13.71 -38.22 -4.11
C SER A 89 -14.89 -37.87 -5.02
N SER A 90 -15.38 -38.85 -5.79
CA SER A 90 -16.57 -38.69 -6.64
C SER A 90 -17.81 -38.33 -5.84
N LEU A 91 -18.01 -38.96 -4.68
CA LEU A 91 -19.12 -38.62 -3.79
C LEU A 91 -18.90 -37.29 -3.06
N ALA A 92 -17.72 -37.08 -2.47
CA ALA A 92 -17.45 -35.91 -1.63
C ALA A 92 -17.27 -34.61 -2.43
N PHE A 93 -16.39 -34.62 -3.44
CA PHE A 93 -16.02 -33.45 -4.23
C PHE A 93 -16.91 -33.28 -5.46
N ASP A 94 -16.99 -34.32 -6.30
CA ASP A 94 -17.63 -34.21 -7.61
C ASP A 94 -19.17 -34.22 -7.53
N THR A 95 -19.74 -34.74 -6.43
CA THR A 95 -21.19 -34.74 -6.17
C THR A 95 -21.60 -33.73 -5.10
N ILE A 96 -21.24 -33.96 -3.83
CA ILE A 96 -21.77 -33.17 -2.69
C ILE A 96 -21.24 -31.73 -2.72
N TYR A 97 -19.92 -31.54 -2.81
CA TYR A 97 -19.31 -30.21 -2.87
C TYR A 97 -19.74 -29.45 -4.13
N ALA A 98 -19.68 -30.11 -5.30
CA ALA A 98 -20.07 -29.50 -6.57
C ALA A 98 -21.52 -28.99 -6.54
N GLU A 99 -22.49 -29.79 -6.06
CA GLU A 99 -23.87 -29.32 -5.90
C GLU A 99 -24.00 -28.22 -4.84
N GLY A 100 -23.26 -28.31 -3.73
CA GLY A 100 -23.30 -27.32 -2.65
C GLY A 100 -22.82 -25.96 -3.11
N GLN A 101 -21.71 -25.93 -3.86
CA GLN A 101 -21.18 -24.73 -4.47
C GLN A 101 -22.12 -24.20 -5.56
N ARG A 102 -22.60 -25.06 -6.47
CA ARG A 102 -23.50 -24.66 -7.57
C ARG A 102 -24.76 -23.98 -7.05
N ARG A 103 -25.46 -24.60 -6.09
CA ARG A 103 -26.69 -24.04 -5.49
C ARG A 103 -26.45 -22.71 -4.79
N TYR A 104 -25.30 -22.56 -4.12
CA TYR A 104 -24.93 -21.30 -3.48
C TYR A 104 -24.69 -20.19 -4.52
N VAL A 105 -23.89 -20.46 -5.55
CA VAL A 105 -23.58 -19.46 -6.60
C VAL A 105 -24.84 -19.10 -7.41
N GLU A 106 -25.74 -20.07 -7.64
CA GLU A 106 -27.03 -19.86 -8.32
C GLU A 106 -27.94 -18.86 -7.58
N SER A 107 -27.73 -18.68 -6.26
CA SER A 107 -28.46 -17.74 -5.44
C SER A 107 -27.89 -16.31 -5.43
N LEU A 108 -26.64 -16.10 -5.85
CA LEU A 108 -25.93 -14.82 -5.70
C LEU A 108 -26.43 -13.73 -6.65
N SER A 109 -26.65 -14.05 -7.93
CA SER A 109 -27.18 -13.10 -8.91
C SER A 109 -27.84 -13.79 -10.10
N ALA A 110 -28.79 -13.11 -10.74
CA ALA A 110 -29.42 -13.61 -11.97
C ALA A 110 -28.40 -13.77 -13.12
N TYR A 111 -27.37 -12.91 -13.16
CA TYR A 111 -26.28 -12.99 -14.13
C TYR A 111 -25.39 -14.22 -13.91
N ALA A 112 -25.06 -14.55 -12.66
CA ALA A 112 -24.27 -15.74 -12.35
C ALA A 112 -24.94 -17.05 -12.81
N ARG A 113 -26.28 -17.11 -12.81
CA ARG A 113 -27.02 -18.27 -13.31
C ARG A 113 -26.74 -18.56 -14.79
N GLN A 114 -26.61 -17.54 -15.62
CA GLN A 114 -26.31 -17.70 -17.05
C GLN A 114 -24.95 -18.39 -17.29
N PHE A 115 -23.97 -18.17 -16.40
CA PHE A 115 -22.66 -18.83 -16.50
C PHE A 115 -22.65 -20.23 -15.89
N LEU A 116 -23.49 -20.48 -14.89
CA LEU A 116 -23.63 -21.80 -14.26
C LEU A 116 -24.34 -22.82 -15.14
N GLU A 117 -25.22 -22.39 -16.06
CA GLU A 117 -25.86 -23.28 -17.03
C GLU A 117 -24.86 -23.95 -17.99
N MET A 118 -23.66 -23.36 -18.14
CA MET A 118 -22.56 -23.97 -18.90
C MET A 118 -21.71 -24.96 -18.07
N MET A 119 -21.88 -25.00 -16.74
CA MET A 119 -21.22 -25.98 -15.88
C MET A 119 -22.00 -27.29 -15.87
N GLN A 120 -21.28 -28.41 -16.03
CA GLN A 120 -21.89 -29.73 -15.97
C GLN A 120 -22.45 -29.96 -14.56
N LYS A 121 -23.76 -30.25 -14.49
CA LYS A 121 -24.40 -30.66 -13.24
C LYS A 121 -23.92 -32.07 -12.87
N PRO A 122 -23.58 -32.34 -11.60
CA PRO A 122 -23.28 -33.69 -11.15
C PRO A 122 -24.44 -34.66 -11.44
N ASP A 123 -24.12 -35.89 -11.80
CA ASP A 123 -25.12 -36.94 -12.03
C ASP A 123 -25.63 -37.50 -10.70
N VAL A 124 -26.71 -36.88 -10.21
CA VAL A 124 -27.41 -37.25 -8.98
C VAL A 124 -28.91 -36.98 -9.16
N ASP A 125 -29.76 -37.87 -8.65
CA ASP A 125 -31.21 -37.67 -8.74
C ASP A 125 -31.68 -36.51 -7.87
N HIS A 126 -31.24 -36.52 -6.61
CA HIS A 126 -31.65 -35.50 -5.65
C HIS A 126 -30.70 -35.39 -4.48
N ILE A 127 -30.48 -34.16 -4.00
CA ILE A 127 -29.78 -33.89 -2.75
C ILE A 127 -30.59 -32.90 -1.92
N ASP A 128 -30.90 -33.28 -0.68
CA ASP A 128 -31.61 -32.44 0.28
C ASP A 128 -30.75 -32.12 1.49
N GLY A 129 -31.08 -31.00 2.14
CA GLY A 129 -30.37 -30.59 3.33
C GLY A 129 -28.89 -30.32 3.04
N LEU A 130 -28.54 -29.72 1.90
CA LEU A 130 -27.17 -29.32 1.60
C LEU A 130 -26.89 -27.89 2.09
N SER A 131 -25.72 -27.66 2.68
CA SER A 131 -25.24 -26.33 3.06
C SER A 131 -24.31 -25.77 1.97
N PRO A 132 -24.08 -24.45 1.88
CA PRO A 132 -23.00 -23.91 1.07
C PRO A 132 -21.69 -24.64 1.39
N ALA A 133 -21.07 -25.22 0.37
CA ALA A 133 -19.91 -26.08 0.54
C ALA A 133 -18.62 -25.34 0.17
N ILE A 134 -17.56 -25.60 0.94
CA ILE A 134 -16.21 -25.08 0.69
C ILE A 134 -15.28 -26.29 0.59
N SER A 135 -14.51 -26.38 -0.49
CA SER A 135 -13.50 -27.41 -0.66
C SER A 135 -12.16 -26.90 -0.12
N ILE A 136 -11.50 -27.75 0.67
CA ILE A 136 -10.14 -27.55 1.15
C ILE A 136 -9.32 -28.72 0.62
N GLU A 137 -8.60 -28.49 -0.48
CA GLU A 137 -7.80 -29.48 -1.20
C GLU A 137 -6.33 -29.09 -1.22
N GLN A 138 -5.45 -30.09 -1.33
CA GLN A 138 -4.03 -29.89 -1.62
C GLN A 138 -3.79 -29.63 -3.13
N LYS A 139 -4.67 -28.90 -3.81
CA LYS A 139 -4.38 -28.44 -5.18
C LYS A 139 -3.33 -27.34 -5.08
N THR A 140 -2.25 -27.46 -5.85
CA THR A 140 -1.21 -26.43 -5.90
C THR A 140 -1.83 -25.11 -6.30
N THR A 141 -1.83 -24.14 -5.39
CA THR A 141 -2.18 -22.76 -5.71
C THR A 141 -1.30 -22.27 -6.86
N SER A 142 -1.88 -21.45 -7.74
CA SER A 142 -1.17 -20.84 -8.86
C SER A 142 0.19 -20.27 -8.42
N ARG A 143 1.27 -20.60 -9.15
CA ARG A 143 2.63 -20.13 -8.89
C ARG A 143 2.81 -18.70 -9.41
N ASN A 144 2.03 -17.76 -8.90
CA ASN A 144 2.25 -16.36 -9.19
C ASN A 144 3.45 -15.88 -8.34
N PRO A 145 4.55 -15.40 -8.96
CA PRO A 145 5.73 -14.96 -8.22
C PRO A 145 5.46 -13.77 -7.28
N ARG A 146 4.35 -13.06 -7.48
CA ARG A 146 3.89 -11.97 -6.62
C ARG A 146 2.95 -12.42 -5.49
N SER A 147 2.64 -13.70 -5.40
CA SER A 147 1.83 -14.25 -4.31
C SER A 147 2.74 -14.81 -3.23
N THR A 148 2.61 -14.28 -2.02
CA THR A 148 3.33 -14.75 -0.83
C THR A 148 2.36 -15.33 0.18
N VAL A 149 2.87 -15.99 1.21
CA VAL A 149 2.05 -16.44 2.35
C VAL A 149 1.25 -15.29 2.95
N GLY A 150 1.86 -14.11 3.06
CA GLY A 150 1.22 -12.90 3.61
C GLY A 150 0.08 -12.38 2.76
N THR A 151 0.15 -12.47 1.43
CA THR A 151 -0.96 -12.05 0.55
C THR A 151 -2.07 -13.09 0.51
N VAL A 152 -1.75 -14.38 0.55
CA VAL A 152 -2.76 -15.47 0.56
C VAL A 152 -3.57 -15.47 1.86
N THR A 153 -2.93 -15.16 2.97
CA THR A 153 -3.58 -15.11 4.30
C THR A 153 -4.16 -13.74 4.65
N GLU A 154 -4.05 -12.75 3.75
CA GLU A 154 -4.41 -11.34 3.97
C GLU A 154 -3.66 -10.65 5.13
N ILE A 155 -2.77 -11.34 5.85
CA ILE A 155 -1.95 -10.77 6.92
C ILE A 155 -1.14 -9.56 6.42
N TYR A 156 -0.65 -9.64 5.18
CA TYR A 156 0.09 -8.53 4.57
C TYR A 156 -0.78 -7.29 4.38
N ASP A 157 -2.07 -7.44 4.10
CA ASP A 157 -2.99 -6.30 3.95
C ASP A 157 -3.24 -5.60 5.29
N TYR A 158 -3.33 -6.37 6.38
CA TYR A 158 -3.36 -5.80 7.73
C TYR A 158 -2.03 -5.12 8.11
N LEU A 159 -0.89 -5.70 7.74
CA LEU A 159 0.41 -5.07 7.95
C LEU A 159 0.50 -3.73 7.21
N ARG A 160 0.06 -3.68 5.94
CA ARG A 160 0.02 -2.43 5.17
C ARG A 160 -0.82 -1.36 5.85
N LEU A 161 -1.97 -1.74 6.40
CA LEU A 161 -2.83 -0.83 7.15
C LEU A 161 -2.16 -0.37 8.45
N LEU A 162 -1.51 -1.29 9.18
CA LEU A 162 -0.79 -0.99 10.42
C LEU A 162 0.32 0.04 10.17
N PHE A 163 1.20 -0.23 9.20
CA PHE A 163 2.29 0.68 8.84
C PHE A 163 1.80 2.03 8.35
N ALA A 164 0.67 2.08 7.64
CA ALA A 164 0.10 3.35 7.20
C ALA A 164 -0.50 4.17 8.36
N ARG A 165 -1.03 3.53 9.39
CA ARG A 165 -1.72 4.21 10.50
C ARG A 165 -0.81 4.64 11.62
N VAL A 166 0.19 3.84 11.96
CA VAL A 166 1.06 4.08 13.13
C VAL A 166 2.55 4.06 12.79
N GLY A 167 2.91 3.82 11.53
CA GLY A 167 4.30 3.85 11.10
C GLY A 167 4.86 5.26 11.17
N VAL A 168 6.00 5.41 11.82
CA VAL A 168 6.79 6.65 11.79
C VAL A 168 7.70 6.57 10.56
N PRO A 169 7.53 7.43 9.55
CA PRO A 169 8.40 7.42 8.38
C PRO A 169 9.79 7.97 8.75
N HIS A 170 10.83 7.42 8.13
CA HIS A 170 12.21 7.86 8.33
C HIS A 170 12.84 8.25 6.99
N SER A 171 13.73 9.24 7.02
CA SER A 171 14.50 9.64 5.84
C SER A 171 15.57 8.60 5.52
N PRO A 172 15.63 8.04 4.29
CA PRO A 172 16.68 7.09 3.91
C PRO A 172 18.10 7.70 3.95
N ALA A 173 18.22 9.02 3.76
CA ALA A 173 19.50 9.72 3.72
C ALA A 173 20.05 10.07 5.11
N THR A 174 19.19 10.25 6.11
CA THR A 174 19.59 10.76 7.44
C THR A 174 19.16 9.87 8.61
N GLY A 175 18.21 8.95 8.41
CA GLY A 175 17.62 8.12 9.46
C GLY A 175 16.66 8.84 10.40
N LEU A 176 16.52 10.16 10.28
CA LEU A 176 15.66 10.96 11.16
C LEU A 176 14.17 10.76 10.82
N PRO A 177 13.27 10.83 11.83
CA PRO A 177 11.83 10.75 11.62
C PRO A 177 11.36 11.93 10.77
N ILE A 178 10.39 11.66 9.90
CA ILE A 178 9.73 12.65 9.06
C ILE A 178 8.34 12.90 9.64
N GLU A 179 8.04 14.14 9.96
CA GLU A 179 6.74 14.53 10.51
C GLU A 179 6.07 15.52 9.57
N SER A 180 4.79 15.29 9.27
CA SER A 180 3.91 16.34 8.75
C SER A 180 3.22 17.03 9.93
N GLN A 181 3.03 18.34 9.82
CA GLN A 181 2.38 19.14 10.84
C GLN A 181 1.33 20.03 10.18
N THR A 182 0.19 20.23 10.83
CA THR A 182 -0.79 21.22 10.39
C THR A 182 -0.35 22.62 10.83
N ILE A 183 -0.81 23.67 10.14
CA ILE A 183 -0.50 25.05 10.53
C ILE A 183 -0.84 25.29 12.01
N THR A 184 -1.97 24.77 12.50
CA THR A 184 -2.35 24.85 13.92
C THR A 184 -1.29 24.22 14.83
N GLN A 185 -0.81 23.02 14.52
CA GLN A 185 0.26 22.37 15.30
C GLN A 185 1.58 23.15 15.25
N MET A 186 1.91 23.75 14.10
CA MET A 186 3.11 24.61 13.97
C MET A 186 2.99 25.84 14.86
N VAL A 187 1.83 26.50 14.86
CA VAL A 187 1.51 27.66 15.71
C VAL A 187 1.60 27.29 17.18
N ASP A 188 0.96 26.19 17.60
CA ASP A 188 0.98 25.72 18.99
C ASP A 188 2.40 25.42 19.47
N ARG A 189 3.23 24.82 18.60
CA ARG A 189 4.64 24.53 18.90
C ARG A 189 5.49 25.79 19.06
N VAL A 190 5.20 26.85 18.31
CA VAL A 190 5.86 28.17 18.50
C VAL A 190 5.37 28.86 19.76
N LEU A 191 4.07 28.79 20.07
CA LEU A 191 3.49 29.36 21.29
C LEU A 191 3.96 28.66 22.57
N ALA A 192 4.39 27.41 22.47
CA ALA A 192 4.99 26.66 23.59
C ALA A 192 6.44 27.11 23.93
N LEU A 193 7.06 27.96 23.09
CA LEU A 193 8.39 28.52 23.38
C LEU A 193 8.32 29.58 24.50
N PRO A 194 9.46 29.90 25.16
CA PRO A 194 9.49 30.92 26.21
C PRO A 194 8.92 32.28 25.75
N GLU A 195 8.14 32.94 26.59
CA GLU A 195 7.60 34.28 26.31
C GLU A 195 8.74 35.26 25.95
N ASN A 196 8.46 36.16 25.01
CA ASN A 196 9.41 37.14 24.46
C ASN A 196 10.56 36.59 23.60
N SER A 197 10.54 35.30 23.24
CA SER A 197 11.47 34.75 22.24
C SER A 197 11.32 35.47 20.90
N ARG A 198 12.44 35.95 20.33
CA ARG A 198 12.48 36.62 19.03
C ARG A 198 12.78 35.62 17.93
N LEU A 199 11.90 35.53 16.94
CA LEU A 199 11.97 34.55 15.85
C LEU A 199 11.92 35.24 14.48
N TYR A 200 12.74 34.77 13.56
CA TYR A 200 12.56 35.00 12.13
C TYR A 200 11.81 33.80 11.55
N LEU A 201 10.65 34.04 10.95
CA LEU A 201 9.97 33.02 10.16
C LEU A 201 10.48 33.10 8.72
N LEU A 202 11.13 32.03 8.30
CA LEU A 202 11.85 31.92 7.04
C LEU A 202 11.20 30.87 6.14
N ALA A 203 11.15 31.16 4.85
CA ALA A 203 10.75 30.24 3.81
C ALA A 203 11.99 29.77 3.02
N PRO A 204 12.44 28.51 3.18
CA PRO A 204 13.65 28.01 2.55
C PRO A 204 13.44 27.63 1.08
N VAL A 205 13.41 28.67 0.23
CA VAL A 205 13.08 28.61 -1.21
C VAL A 205 14.18 27.98 -2.06
N VAL A 206 15.46 28.13 -1.68
CA VAL A 206 16.60 27.54 -2.40
C VAL A 206 17.52 26.85 -1.41
N ARG A 207 17.80 25.57 -1.64
CA ARG A 207 18.69 24.75 -0.81
C ARG A 207 19.68 23.97 -1.68
N GLY A 208 20.96 24.26 -1.54
CA GLY A 208 22.08 23.52 -2.14
C GLY A 208 22.11 23.58 -3.67
N ARG A 209 21.44 24.54 -4.30
CA ARG A 209 21.33 24.66 -5.77
C ARG A 209 22.32 25.68 -6.31
N LYS A 210 22.84 25.41 -7.51
CA LYS A 210 23.72 26.33 -8.26
C LYS A 210 22.88 27.29 -9.08
N GLY A 211 23.19 28.59 -9.07
CA GLY A 211 22.45 29.60 -9.82
C GLY A 211 22.70 31.02 -9.35
N GLU A 212 22.34 32.00 -10.20
CA GLU A 212 22.46 33.43 -9.86
C GLU A 212 21.22 34.01 -9.17
N PHE A 213 20.08 33.31 -9.24
CA PHE A 213 18.78 33.61 -8.61
C PHE A 213 18.25 35.06 -8.75
N ARG A 214 18.73 35.85 -9.73
CA ARG A 214 18.33 37.27 -9.89
C ARG A 214 16.87 37.46 -10.25
N LYS A 215 16.31 36.57 -11.07
CA LYS A 215 14.91 36.66 -11.50
C LYS A 215 13.99 36.38 -10.31
N GLU A 216 14.32 35.35 -9.55
CA GLU A 216 13.60 34.91 -8.36
C GLU A 216 13.61 35.99 -7.27
N LEU A 217 14.77 36.62 -7.00
CA LEU A 217 14.88 37.76 -6.08
C LEU A 217 13.96 38.92 -6.49
N GLY A 218 13.92 39.26 -7.78
CA GLY A 218 13.01 40.29 -8.29
C GLY A 218 11.52 39.92 -8.19
N GLU A 219 11.17 38.65 -8.33
CA GLU A 219 9.81 38.16 -8.12
C GLU A 219 9.37 38.25 -6.66
N TRP A 220 10.25 37.89 -5.72
CA TRP A 220 9.94 38.01 -4.30
C TRP A 220 9.82 39.47 -3.87
N GLN A 221 10.64 40.37 -4.42
CA GLN A 221 10.51 41.81 -4.20
C GLN A 221 9.16 42.34 -4.70
N LYS A 222 8.72 41.92 -5.90
CA LYS A 222 7.39 42.28 -6.45
C LYS A 222 6.23 41.75 -5.61
N LYS A 223 6.41 40.60 -4.96
CA LYS A 223 5.43 40.01 -4.02
C LYS A 223 5.42 40.72 -2.66
N GLY A 224 6.29 41.71 -2.44
CA GLY A 224 6.32 42.54 -1.23
C GLY A 224 7.30 42.09 -0.16
N PHE A 225 8.09 41.04 -0.39
CA PHE A 225 9.15 40.65 0.54
C PHE A 225 10.30 41.65 0.49
N GLN A 226 10.84 42.00 1.66
CA GLN A 226 11.91 42.98 1.76
C GLN A 226 13.28 42.36 2.04
N ARG A 227 13.32 41.19 2.70
CA ARG A 227 14.54 40.59 3.24
C ARG A 227 14.71 39.15 2.83
N VAL A 228 15.97 38.78 2.59
CA VAL A 228 16.41 37.41 2.26
C VAL A 228 17.67 37.08 3.04
N LYS A 229 17.78 35.84 3.48
CA LYS A 229 18.99 35.27 4.08
C LYS A 229 19.70 34.46 3.02
N ILE A 230 20.91 34.87 2.67
CA ILE A 230 21.73 34.23 1.63
C ILE A 230 23.04 33.80 2.26
N ASN A 231 23.34 32.50 2.21
CA ASN A 231 24.56 31.90 2.76
C ASN A 231 24.90 32.38 4.19
N GLY A 232 23.90 32.48 5.05
CA GLY A 232 24.06 32.84 6.47
C GLY A 232 23.83 34.31 6.79
N THR A 233 23.88 35.21 5.81
CA THR A 233 23.76 36.66 6.01
C THR A 233 22.41 37.19 5.53
N ILE A 234 21.76 38.03 6.33
CA ILE A 234 20.49 38.68 5.96
C ILE A 234 20.78 39.95 5.16
N TYR A 235 20.18 40.06 3.98
CA TYR A 235 20.22 41.21 3.09
C TYR A 235 18.81 41.74 2.84
N ASP A 236 18.69 43.05 2.62
CA ASP A 236 17.50 43.58 1.94
C ASP A 236 17.59 43.19 0.46
N ILE A 237 16.47 42.81 -0.17
CA ILE A 237 16.47 42.21 -1.51
C ILE A 237 17.08 43.14 -2.57
N GLY A 238 16.93 44.46 -2.40
CA GLY A 238 17.53 45.45 -3.28
C GLY A 238 19.07 45.49 -3.23
N ASP A 239 19.65 45.13 -2.09
CA ASP A 239 21.09 45.16 -1.82
C ASP A 239 21.71 43.75 -1.83
N ALA A 240 20.95 42.74 -2.26
CA ALA A 240 21.41 41.36 -2.30
C ALA A 240 22.65 41.21 -3.22
N PRO A 241 23.71 40.53 -2.76
CA PRO A 241 24.93 40.38 -3.54
C PRO A 241 24.68 39.56 -4.82
N LYS A 242 25.43 39.87 -5.88
CA LYS A 242 25.40 39.11 -7.13
C LYS A 242 25.94 37.69 -6.87
N LEU A 243 25.07 36.69 -6.92
CA LEU A 243 25.43 35.28 -6.76
C LEU A 243 26.12 34.70 -7.99
N ASP A 244 27.08 33.80 -7.77
CA ASP A 244 27.84 33.13 -8.85
C ASP A 244 27.16 31.82 -9.26
N LYS A 245 26.91 31.67 -10.56
CA LYS A 245 26.28 30.48 -11.16
C LYS A 245 27.04 29.17 -10.88
N LYS A 246 28.33 29.22 -10.58
CA LYS A 246 29.17 28.02 -10.39
C LYS A 246 29.03 27.39 -9.01
N PHE A 247 28.64 28.16 -8.00
CA PHE A 247 28.61 27.72 -6.61
C PHE A 247 27.19 27.39 -6.13
N LYS A 248 27.11 26.50 -5.13
CA LYS A 248 25.84 26.17 -4.46
C LYS A 248 25.50 27.26 -3.46
N HIS A 249 24.24 27.72 -3.50
CA HIS A 249 23.70 28.76 -2.63
C HIS A 249 22.48 28.24 -1.85
N ASP A 250 22.32 28.77 -0.64
CA ASP A 250 21.12 28.63 0.17
C ASP A 250 20.46 29.99 0.33
N ILE A 251 19.16 30.06 0.07
CA ILE A 251 18.37 31.30 0.12
C ILE A 251 17.08 31.02 0.89
N ASP A 252 16.91 31.73 2.00
CA ASP A 252 15.67 31.73 2.77
C ASP A 252 15.04 33.12 2.72
N VAL A 253 13.78 33.22 2.32
CA VAL A 253 13.05 34.50 2.32
C VAL A 253 12.53 34.76 3.72
N VAL A 254 12.74 35.97 4.25
CA VAL A 254 12.21 36.37 5.55
C VAL A 254 10.74 36.76 5.37
N VAL A 255 9.84 35.93 5.88
CA VAL A 255 8.39 36.12 5.77
C VAL A 255 7.89 37.03 6.87
N ASP A 256 8.26 36.76 8.12
CA ASP A 256 7.88 37.62 9.26
C ASP A 256 8.96 37.66 10.35
N ARG A 257 8.90 38.71 11.16
CA ARG A 257 9.69 38.92 12.38
C ARG A 257 8.75 38.94 13.56
N LEU A 258 8.89 37.94 14.42
CA LEU A 258 7.91 37.61 15.44
C LEU A 258 8.55 37.67 16.82
N VAL A 259 7.74 38.06 17.80
CA VAL A 259 8.08 38.00 19.23
C VAL A 259 6.99 37.19 19.91
N VAL A 260 7.36 36.06 20.52
CA VAL A 260 6.39 35.11 21.09
C VAL A 260 5.60 35.77 22.22
N LYS A 261 4.29 35.87 22.03
CA LYS A 261 3.28 36.38 22.97
C LYS A 261 2.01 35.55 22.85
N LYS A 262 1.08 35.67 23.79
CA LYS A 262 -0.16 34.86 23.79
C LYS A 262 -1.18 35.27 22.71
N ASP A 263 -1.10 36.48 22.20
CA ASP A 263 -2.05 37.08 21.26
C ASP A 263 -1.65 36.97 19.78
N ILE A 264 -0.45 36.46 19.47
CA ILE A 264 0.08 36.45 18.09
C ILE A 264 -0.37 35.24 17.25
N ALA A 265 -1.26 34.38 17.76
CA ALA A 265 -1.65 33.13 17.11
C ALA A 265 -2.19 33.32 15.68
N SER A 266 -3.09 34.29 15.46
CA SER A 266 -3.63 34.58 14.12
C SER A 266 -2.55 35.03 13.15
N ARG A 267 -1.66 35.93 13.59
CA ARG A 267 -0.55 36.44 12.77
C ARG A 267 0.46 35.33 12.45
N LEU A 268 0.75 34.45 13.40
CA LEU A 268 1.59 33.27 13.17
C LEU A 268 0.99 32.36 12.10
N ALA A 269 -0.32 32.07 12.18
CA ALA A 269 -1.01 31.24 11.20
C ALA A 269 -0.88 31.82 9.79
N ASP A 270 -1.18 33.11 9.61
CA ASP A 270 -1.07 33.80 8.31
C ASP A 270 0.38 33.77 7.77
N SER A 271 1.35 33.94 8.66
CA SER A 271 2.77 33.93 8.30
C SER A 271 3.26 32.53 7.92
N PHE A 272 2.79 31.49 8.63
CA PHE A 272 3.06 30.09 8.26
C PHE A 272 2.44 29.75 6.92
N GLU A 273 1.18 30.15 6.65
CA GLU A 273 0.54 29.91 5.36
C GLU A 273 1.33 30.55 4.20
N GLN A 274 1.81 31.78 4.39
CA GLN A 274 2.68 32.45 3.41
C GLN A 274 4.02 31.74 3.23
N ALA A 275 4.67 31.33 4.32
CA ALA A 275 5.97 30.66 4.27
C ALA A 275 5.89 29.30 3.57
N LEU A 276 4.90 28.48 3.95
CA LEU A 276 4.66 27.17 3.37
C LEU A 276 4.33 27.29 1.87
N LYS A 277 3.49 28.25 1.48
CA LYS A 277 3.16 28.50 0.07
C LYS A 277 4.36 28.94 -0.75
N LEU A 278 5.32 29.65 -0.14
CA LEU A 278 6.52 30.13 -0.84
C LEU A 278 7.58 29.04 -1.02
N ALA A 279 7.72 28.13 -0.05
CA ALA A 279 8.78 27.11 -0.03
C ALA A 279 8.24 25.66 -0.13
N ASP A 280 7.10 25.48 -0.82
CA ASP A 280 6.46 24.18 -1.13
C ASP A 280 6.25 23.29 0.10
N GLY A 281 5.62 23.85 1.13
CA GLY A 281 5.23 23.15 2.36
C GLY A 281 6.34 23.05 3.42
N LEU A 282 7.35 23.94 3.36
CA LEU A 282 8.43 24.02 4.36
C LEU A 282 8.54 25.43 4.95
N ALA A 283 8.72 25.51 6.26
CA ALA A 283 8.93 26.76 6.98
C ALA A 283 10.00 26.55 8.07
N ILE A 284 10.73 27.60 8.41
CA ILE A 284 11.79 27.55 9.43
C ILE A 284 11.55 28.71 10.40
N ALA A 285 11.45 28.42 11.70
CA ALA A 285 11.53 29.44 12.74
C ALA A 285 12.96 29.47 13.28
N GLU A 286 13.66 30.58 13.08
CA GLU A 286 15.03 30.78 13.51
C GLU A 286 15.09 31.77 14.69
N PHE A 287 15.80 31.42 15.77
CA PHE A 287 15.97 32.29 16.93
C PHE A 287 16.93 33.43 16.63
N ALA A 288 16.49 34.68 16.84
CA ALA A 288 17.33 35.85 16.60
C ALA A 288 18.50 35.98 17.59
N ASP A 289 18.33 35.49 18.82
CA ASP A 289 19.26 35.75 19.94
C ASP A 289 20.13 34.52 20.31
N LYS A 290 20.07 33.43 19.54
CA LYS A 290 20.78 32.17 19.84
C LYS A 290 21.67 31.68 18.68
N PRO A 291 22.88 32.21 18.50
CA PRO A 291 23.80 31.76 17.47
C PRO A 291 24.33 30.34 17.74
N LEU A 292 24.53 29.56 16.68
CA LEU A 292 25.15 28.24 16.74
C LEU A 292 26.69 28.37 16.83
N GLY A 293 27.34 27.48 17.59
CA GLY A 293 28.80 27.38 17.62
C GLY A 293 29.37 26.83 16.31
N LYS A 294 30.61 27.22 15.96
CA LYS A 294 31.28 26.88 14.69
C LYS A 294 31.31 25.38 14.36
N ASP A 295 31.39 24.52 15.37
CA ASP A 295 31.38 23.06 15.20
C ASP A 295 30.04 22.52 14.67
N LYS A 296 28.95 23.28 14.82
CA LYS A 296 27.61 22.89 14.36
C LYS A 296 27.25 23.49 12.99
N THR A 297 28.00 24.48 12.50
CA THR A 297 27.73 25.18 11.22
C THR A 297 28.44 24.57 10.01
N GLU A 298 29.47 23.74 10.20
CA GLU A 298 30.23 23.11 9.11
C GLU A 298 29.89 21.61 8.95
N GLY A 299 29.62 21.18 7.71
CA GLY A 299 29.34 19.77 7.35
C GLY A 299 28.79 19.60 5.94
N ALA A 300 29.12 18.49 5.26
CA ALA A 300 28.78 18.26 3.85
C ALA A 300 27.26 18.22 3.54
N ASN A 301 26.43 17.95 4.55
CA ASN A 301 24.97 17.85 4.46
C ASN A 301 24.23 18.97 5.22
N LYS A 302 24.92 20.05 5.63
CA LYS A 302 24.31 21.17 6.37
C LYS A 302 24.15 22.39 5.47
N SER A 303 23.07 23.13 5.67
CA SER A 303 22.84 24.37 4.92
C SER A 303 23.76 25.47 5.45
N LYS A 304 24.26 26.31 4.52
CA LYS A 304 25.04 27.51 4.80
C LYS A 304 24.24 28.57 5.58
N ASN A 305 22.93 28.41 5.68
CA ASN A 305 22.06 29.31 6.45
C ASN A 305 21.92 28.90 7.92
N ASP A 306 22.54 27.80 8.37
CA ASP A 306 22.48 27.28 9.75
C ASP A 306 23.33 28.13 10.72
N THR A 307 22.97 29.39 10.93
CA THR A 307 23.74 30.31 11.79
C THR A 307 23.19 30.42 13.22
N HIS A 308 21.91 30.17 13.42
CA HIS A 308 21.23 30.23 14.71
C HIS A 308 20.42 28.96 14.97
N GLU A 309 20.05 28.73 16.24
CA GLU A 309 19.12 27.66 16.60
C GLU A 309 17.82 27.82 15.78
N ARG A 310 17.33 26.74 15.20
CA ARG A 310 16.15 26.78 14.32
C ARG A 310 15.26 25.55 14.50
N VAL A 311 13.96 25.77 14.34
CA VAL A 311 12.93 24.74 14.30
C VAL A 311 12.39 24.68 12.88
N ILE A 312 12.42 23.49 12.29
CA ILE A 312 11.94 23.28 10.92
C ILE A 312 10.55 22.67 11.00
N PHE A 313 9.65 23.21 10.21
CA PHE A 313 8.26 22.79 10.07
C PHE A 313 8.02 22.34 8.65
N SER A 314 7.23 21.27 8.49
CA SER A 314 6.77 20.85 7.17
C SER A 314 5.30 20.46 7.20
N GLU A 315 4.57 20.95 6.20
CA GLU A 315 3.18 20.57 5.92
C GLU A 315 3.10 19.19 5.25
N ARG A 316 4.19 18.78 4.57
CA ARG A 316 4.33 17.46 3.94
C ARG A 316 5.26 16.58 4.75
N PHE A 317 5.28 15.28 4.48
CA PHE A 317 6.30 14.40 5.03
C PHE A 317 7.66 14.69 4.37
N ALA A 318 8.34 15.74 4.80
CA ALA A 318 9.64 16.15 4.27
C ALA A 318 10.77 16.06 5.31
N CYS A 319 11.89 15.47 4.92
CA CYS A 319 13.13 15.50 5.68
C CYS A 319 13.70 16.93 5.68
N PRO A 320 13.89 17.53 6.86
CA PRO A 320 14.39 18.91 6.98
C PRO A 320 15.80 19.12 6.39
N VAL A 321 16.64 18.08 6.43
CA VAL A 321 18.06 18.16 6.10
C VAL A 321 18.33 17.76 4.64
N SER A 322 17.78 16.63 4.19
CA SER A 322 18.03 16.13 2.83
C SER A 322 17.04 16.66 1.79
N GLY A 323 15.94 17.27 2.22
CA GLY A 323 14.84 17.66 1.33
C GLY A 323 14.08 16.47 0.73
N PHE A 324 14.33 15.25 1.21
CA PHE A 324 13.60 14.06 0.81
C PHE A 324 12.15 14.14 1.27
N THR A 325 11.20 14.06 0.36
CA THR A 325 9.77 14.13 0.65
C THR A 325 9.09 12.81 0.32
N ILE A 326 8.14 12.40 1.15
CA ILE A 326 7.22 11.31 0.89
C ILE A 326 5.83 11.92 0.70
N GLU A 327 5.03 11.30 -0.17
CA GLU A 327 3.59 11.58 -0.26
C GLU A 327 2.86 11.13 1.03
N GLU A 328 1.56 11.40 1.13
CA GLU A 328 0.76 10.94 2.26
C GLU A 328 0.89 9.43 2.46
N ILE A 329 1.09 9.00 3.71
CA ILE A 329 1.31 7.59 4.02
C ILE A 329 0.00 6.82 3.87
N GLU A 330 -0.13 6.10 2.76
CA GLU A 330 -1.27 5.25 2.47
C GLU A 330 -0.91 3.76 2.44
N PRO A 331 -1.86 2.85 2.73
CA PRO A 331 -1.62 1.40 2.67
C PRO A 331 -1.12 0.89 1.31
N ARG A 332 -1.37 1.62 0.21
CA ARG A 332 -0.87 1.27 -1.13
C ARG A 332 0.65 1.47 -1.29
N LEU A 333 1.26 2.38 -0.53
CA LEU A 333 2.72 2.58 -0.54
C LEU A 333 3.47 1.37 0.01
N PHE A 334 2.81 0.55 0.83
CA PHE A 334 3.38 -0.68 1.36
C PHE A 334 3.04 -1.90 0.50
N SER A 335 2.38 -1.73 -0.65
CA SER A 335 2.07 -2.84 -1.56
C SER A 335 3.15 -2.98 -2.63
N PHE A 336 3.87 -4.10 -2.63
CA PHE A 336 4.77 -4.46 -3.73
C PHE A 336 4.03 -4.83 -5.02
N ASN A 337 2.70 -5.01 -4.96
CA ASN A 337 1.84 -5.22 -6.13
C ASN A 337 1.32 -3.92 -6.75
N ALA A 338 1.47 -2.79 -6.06
CA ALA A 338 1.09 -1.48 -6.57
C ALA A 338 2.35 -0.73 -7.04
N PRO A 339 2.33 -0.06 -8.20
CA PRO A 339 3.49 0.70 -8.69
C PRO A 339 4.03 1.74 -7.69
N ALA A 340 3.16 2.29 -6.84
CA ALA A 340 3.52 3.28 -5.82
C ALA A 340 4.37 2.70 -4.66
N GLY A 341 4.23 1.39 -4.37
CA GLY A 341 4.98 0.71 -3.30
C GLY A 341 5.97 -0.35 -3.80
N ALA A 342 5.95 -0.62 -5.11
CA ALA A 342 6.85 -1.58 -5.74
C ALA A 342 8.26 -1.01 -5.87
N CYS A 343 9.27 -1.85 -5.60
CA CYS A 343 10.65 -1.50 -5.90
C CYS A 343 10.81 -1.28 -7.41
N PRO A 344 11.37 -0.13 -7.86
CA PRO A 344 11.48 0.18 -9.28
C PRO A 344 12.48 -0.71 -10.03
N THR A 345 13.47 -1.29 -9.33
CA THR A 345 14.49 -2.14 -9.95
C THR A 345 13.93 -3.51 -10.33
N CYS A 346 13.10 -4.10 -9.47
CA CYS A 346 12.56 -5.44 -9.65
C CYS A 346 11.04 -5.48 -9.87
N ASP A 347 10.39 -4.32 -10.04
CA ASP A 347 8.94 -4.18 -10.21
C ASP A 347 8.14 -4.95 -9.12
N GLY A 348 8.62 -4.87 -7.88
CA GLY A 348 8.02 -5.52 -6.72
C GLY A 348 8.15 -7.05 -6.66
N LEU A 349 8.94 -7.67 -7.54
CA LEU A 349 9.19 -9.13 -7.51
C LEU A 349 10.10 -9.56 -6.36
N GLY A 350 10.99 -8.66 -5.91
CA GLY A 350 12.00 -8.99 -4.88
C GLY A 350 13.14 -9.89 -5.36
N THR A 351 13.12 -10.30 -6.63
CA THR A 351 14.15 -11.14 -7.26
C THR A 351 14.63 -10.53 -8.57
N GLU A 352 15.90 -10.71 -8.89
CA GLU A 352 16.50 -10.36 -10.19
C GLU A 352 17.12 -11.59 -10.81
N LEU A 353 16.99 -11.75 -12.13
CA LEU A 353 17.67 -12.81 -12.86
C LEU A 353 19.09 -12.35 -13.20
N LYS A 354 20.09 -13.09 -12.73
CA LYS A 354 21.51 -12.84 -13.00
C LYS A 354 22.17 -14.10 -13.51
N PHE A 355 23.26 -13.92 -14.26
CA PHE A 355 24.13 -15.03 -14.63
C PHE A 355 24.99 -15.41 -13.43
N GLU A 356 25.04 -16.71 -13.14
CA GLU A 356 25.89 -17.27 -12.10
C GLU A 356 27.06 -18.00 -12.76
N ALA A 357 28.29 -17.66 -12.38
CA ALA A 357 29.50 -18.22 -12.99
C ALA A 357 29.55 -19.75 -12.84
N GLU A 358 29.08 -20.29 -11.71
CA GLU A 358 29.03 -21.73 -11.44
C GLU A 358 28.06 -22.48 -12.36
N LEU A 359 27.00 -21.82 -12.86
CA LEU A 359 26.11 -22.41 -13.86
C LEU A 359 26.68 -22.33 -15.28
N ILE A 360 27.63 -21.42 -15.52
CA ILE A 360 28.33 -21.26 -16.80
C ILE A 360 29.49 -22.27 -16.91
N VAL A 361 30.25 -22.46 -15.83
CA VAL A 361 31.36 -23.42 -15.73
C VAL A 361 31.09 -24.36 -14.55
N PRO A 362 30.18 -25.33 -14.71
CA PRO A 362 29.78 -26.23 -13.63
C PRO A 362 30.88 -27.22 -13.24
N ASP A 363 31.72 -27.60 -14.22
CA ASP A 363 32.86 -28.47 -14.00
C ASP A 363 34.15 -27.72 -14.37
N THR A 364 34.92 -27.38 -13.34
CA THR A 364 36.19 -26.66 -13.48
C THR A 364 37.36 -27.57 -13.86
N SER A 365 37.15 -28.89 -13.90
CA SER A 365 38.17 -29.87 -14.31
C SER A 365 38.20 -30.10 -15.83
N LEU A 366 37.13 -29.71 -16.54
CA LEU A 366 37.07 -29.82 -18.00
C LEU A 366 37.99 -28.80 -18.66
N SER A 367 38.62 -29.21 -19.77
CA SER A 367 39.34 -28.27 -20.62
C SER A 367 38.35 -27.36 -21.38
N LEU A 368 38.82 -26.20 -21.82
CA LEU A 368 38.03 -25.29 -22.67
C LEU A 368 37.56 -25.98 -23.96
N LYS A 369 38.36 -26.91 -24.49
CA LYS A 369 38.03 -27.70 -25.69
C LYS A 369 36.97 -28.76 -25.42
N ASP A 370 36.98 -29.34 -24.22
CA ASP A 370 36.03 -30.38 -23.80
C ASP A 370 34.71 -29.80 -23.27
N GLY A 371 34.50 -28.49 -23.45
CA GLY A 371 33.22 -27.85 -23.17
C GLY A 371 33.05 -27.35 -21.74
N ALA A 372 34.13 -26.89 -21.09
CA ALA A 372 34.05 -26.26 -19.76
C ALA A 372 33.00 -25.13 -19.67
N ILE A 373 32.79 -24.37 -20.76
CA ILE A 373 31.74 -23.35 -20.86
C ILE A 373 30.43 -24.00 -21.30
N TRP A 374 29.61 -24.40 -20.33
CA TRP A 374 28.43 -25.24 -20.52
C TRP A 374 27.39 -24.68 -21.51
N PRO A 375 27.02 -23.37 -21.48
CA PRO A 375 26.05 -22.82 -22.43
C PRO A 375 26.50 -22.91 -23.89
N TRP A 376 27.81 -22.94 -24.16
CA TRP A 376 28.36 -23.03 -25.51
C TRP A 376 28.56 -24.48 -25.97
N ALA A 377 28.67 -25.42 -25.02
CA ALA A 377 28.83 -26.85 -25.28
C ALA A 377 27.50 -27.61 -25.45
N LYS A 378 26.41 -27.13 -24.85
CA LYS A 378 25.14 -27.91 -24.73
C LYS A 378 24.32 -28.02 -26.02
N THR A 379 24.49 -27.12 -26.99
CA THR A 379 23.91 -27.36 -28.32
C THR A 379 24.65 -28.54 -28.93
N GLY A 380 24.01 -29.72 -29.00
CA GLY A 380 24.61 -31.01 -29.39
C GLY A 380 25.32 -31.06 -30.75
N ASN A 381 25.43 -29.93 -31.44
CA ASN A 381 26.47 -29.63 -32.40
C ASN A 381 27.05 -28.25 -32.03
N PRO A 382 28.26 -28.16 -31.45
CA PRO A 382 28.86 -26.87 -31.09
C PRO A 382 28.91 -26.01 -32.35
N SER A 383 28.24 -24.86 -32.33
CA SER A 383 28.31 -23.96 -33.48
C SER A 383 29.78 -23.61 -33.72
N PRO A 384 30.32 -23.81 -34.94
CA PRO A 384 31.70 -23.45 -35.25
C PRO A 384 32.03 -22.01 -34.86
N TYR A 385 31.03 -21.14 -34.82
CA TYR A 385 31.12 -19.77 -34.32
C TYR A 385 31.63 -19.69 -32.88
N TYR A 386 31.07 -20.44 -31.94
CA TYR A 386 31.48 -20.36 -30.52
C TYR A 386 32.87 -20.95 -30.31
N GLU A 387 33.21 -22.03 -31.02
CA GLU A 387 34.55 -22.62 -30.95
C GLU A 387 35.61 -21.71 -31.55
N GLN A 388 35.35 -21.13 -32.73
CA GLN A 388 36.25 -20.15 -33.37
C GLN A 388 36.40 -18.90 -32.51
N THR A 389 35.32 -18.41 -31.90
CA THR A 389 35.35 -17.27 -30.99
C THR A 389 36.20 -17.58 -29.76
N LEU A 390 36.02 -18.75 -29.15
CA LEU A 390 36.80 -19.18 -27.99
C LEU A 390 38.30 -19.27 -28.34
N ARG A 391 38.64 -19.88 -29.49
CA ARG A 391 40.03 -19.95 -29.97
C ARG A 391 40.62 -18.56 -30.22
N ALA A 392 39.91 -17.68 -30.93
CA ALA A 392 40.37 -16.33 -31.22
C ALA A 392 40.62 -15.50 -29.95
N ILE A 393 39.77 -15.66 -28.92
CA ILE A 393 39.97 -15.02 -27.61
C ILE A 393 41.21 -15.60 -26.91
N CYS A 394 41.39 -16.92 -26.92
CA CYS A 394 42.57 -17.57 -26.33
C CYS A 394 43.87 -17.27 -27.08
N ASP A 395 43.82 -17.00 -28.39
CA ASP A 395 45.00 -16.62 -29.17
C ASP A 395 45.39 -15.15 -28.92
N HIS A 396 44.44 -14.31 -28.50
CA HIS A 396 44.65 -12.88 -28.25
C HIS A 396 45.20 -12.58 -26.86
N TYR A 397 44.71 -13.29 -25.84
CA TYR A 397 45.10 -13.14 -24.42
C TYR A 397 46.10 -14.23 -24.02
#